data_AF-A0A6I9PE89-F1
#
_entry.id   AF-A0A6I9PE89-F1
#
_cell.length_a   1.000
_cell.length_b   1.000
_cell.length_c   1.000
_cell.angle_alpha   90.00
_cell.angle_beta   90.00
_cell.angle_gamma   90.00
#
_symmetry.space_group_name_H-M   'P 1'
#
loop_
_entity.id
_entity.type
_entity.pdbx_description
1 polymer ?
#
loop_
_entity_poly.entity_id
_entity_poly.type
_entity_poly.pdbx_seq_one_letter_code
_entity_poly.pdbx_strand_id
1 'polypeptide(L)'
;MRCFLRCVLVIFSDGLDEDVRTLQHEAELLRQSGVSALLTVALEGTQDPAQLQMVEFGRGLEHKLPLSIGMPSVGRTILKQIDTVSDRKCCNVMCKCSGYEGIRGSRGTLGSKGEPGLRGHPGFLGEEGHF
;
A
#
# COMPACT_ATOMS: atom_id res chain seq x y z
N MET A 1 26.51 -16.80 -6.85
CA MET A 1 26.46 -15.32 -6.76
C MET A 1 25.19 -14.95 -6.02
N ARG A 2 25.25 -14.21 -4.92
CA ARG A 2 24.05 -13.67 -4.25
C ARG A 2 23.78 -12.30 -4.84
N CYS A 3 22.67 -12.14 -5.54
CA CYS A 3 22.20 -10.82 -5.94
C CYS A 3 21.14 -10.36 -4.92
N PHE A 4 21.29 -9.13 -4.48
CA PHE A 4 20.38 -8.50 -3.52
C PHE A 4 19.83 -7.22 -4.16
N LEU A 5 18.53 -7.01 -4.01
CA LEU A 5 17.93 -5.71 -4.29
C LEU A 5 18.52 -4.69 -3.32
N ARG A 6 18.99 -3.56 -3.85
CA ARG A 6 19.71 -2.56 -3.04
C ARG A 6 18.76 -1.76 -2.17
N CYS A 7 17.65 -1.33 -2.75
CA CYS A 7 16.60 -0.56 -2.08
C CYS A 7 15.29 -0.70 -2.84
N VAL A 8 14.18 -0.86 -2.13
CA VAL A 8 12.83 -0.81 -2.69
C VAL A 8 12.04 0.21 -1.87
N LEU A 9 11.48 1.21 -2.55
CA LEU A 9 10.64 2.22 -1.92
C LEU A 9 9.17 1.85 -2.15
N VAL A 10 8.38 1.82 -1.08
CA VAL A 10 6.93 1.59 -1.13
C VAL A 10 6.25 2.81 -0.51
N ILE A 11 5.52 3.58 -1.32
CA ILE A 11 4.83 4.80 -0.91
C ILE A 11 3.33 4.52 -0.85
N PHE A 12 2.70 4.89 0.26
CA PHE A 12 1.25 4.89 0.40
C PHE A 12 0.77 6.33 0.24
N SER A 13 -0.10 6.60 -0.73
CA SER A 13 -0.56 7.96 -1.05
C SER A 13 -2.05 7.97 -1.36
N ASP A 14 -2.75 9.01 -0.95
CA ASP A 14 -4.13 9.29 -1.32
C ASP A 14 -4.27 10.01 -2.67
N GLY A 15 -3.18 10.55 -3.22
CA GLY A 15 -3.16 11.16 -4.55
C GLY A 15 -1.78 11.68 -4.95
N LEU A 16 -1.76 12.56 -5.94
CA LEU A 16 -0.58 13.34 -6.34
C LEU A 16 -0.91 14.82 -6.18
N ASP A 17 -0.10 15.55 -5.42
CA ASP A 17 -0.24 16.99 -5.23
C ASP A 17 0.47 17.81 -6.33
N GLU A 18 1.51 17.22 -6.92
CA GLU A 18 2.39 17.85 -7.92
C GLU A 18 2.13 17.32 -9.34
N ASP A 19 2.61 18.05 -10.35
CA ASP A 19 2.51 17.62 -11.75
C ASP A 19 3.24 16.30 -11.98
N VAL A 20 2.60 15.38 -12.70
CA VAL A 20 3.12 14.03 -12.88
C VAL A 20 4.46 14.02 -13.60
N ARG A 21 4.75 14.99 -14.47
CA ARG A 21 6.05 15.04 -15.17
C ARG A 21 7.18 15.38 -14.22
N THR A 22 6.95 16.28 -13.26
CA THR A 22 7.92 16.60 -12.22
C THR A 22 8.21 15.37 -11.36
N LEU A 23 7.16 14.70 -10.89
CA LEU A 23 7.32 13.49 -10.08
C LEU A 23 7.97 12.33 -10.84
N GLN A 24 7.69 12.20 -12.13
CA GLN A 24 8.33 11.22 -13.00
C GLN A 24 9.84 11.52 -13.16
N HIS A 25 10.22 12.80 -13.23
CA HIS A 25 11.63 13.18 -13.28
C HIS A 25 12.36 12.83 -11.97
N GLU A 26 11.76 13.15 -10.82
CA GLU A 26 12.30 12.78 -9.51
C GLU A 26 12.40 11.25 -9.33
N ALA A 27 11.39 10.50 -9.79
CA ALA A 27 11.43 9.04 -9.79
C ALA A 27 12.58 8.48 -10.64
N GLU A 28 12.91 9.13 -11.75
CA GLU A 28 14.06 8.76 -12.57
C GLU A 28 15.40 9.05 -11.87
N LEU A 29 15.52 10.17 -11.14
CA LEU A 29 16.69 10.46 -10.32
C LEU A 29 16.88 9.40 -9.22
N LEU A 30 15.78 8.97 -8.57
CA LEU A 30 15.81 7.87 -7.60
C LEU A 30 16.28 6.56 -8.24
N ARG A 31 15.80 6.24 -9.44
CA ARG A 31 16.24 5.06 -10.21
C ARG A 31 17.75 5.10 -10.47
N GLN A 32 18.27 6.25 -10.89
CA GLN A 32 19.70 6.45 -11.17
C GLN A 32 20.57 6.42 -9.91
N SER A 33 20.02 6.85 -8.76
CA SER A 33 20.71 6.77 -7.46
C SER A 33 20.95 5.34 -6.97
N GLY A 34 20.32 4.34 -7.61
CA GLY A 34 20.48 2.93 -7.32
C GLY A 34 19.31 2.31 -6.54
N VAL A 35 18.17 3.00 -6.46
CA VAL A 35 16.91 2.39 -6.01
C VAL A 35 16.47 1.36 -7.05
N SER A 36 16.14 0.16 -6.58
CA SER A 36 15.82 -0.98 -7.45
C SER A 36 14.38 -0.95 -7.95
N ALA A 37 13.46 -0.42 -7.14
CA ALA A 37 12.05 -0.21 -7.49
C ALA A 37 11.40 0.87 -6.63
N LEU A 38 10.39 1.52 -7.21
CA LEU A 38 9.45 2.41 -6.55
C LEU A 38 8.04 1.89 -6.82
N LEU A 39 7.35 1.50 -5.75
CA LEU A 39 5.96 1.03 -5.77
C LEU A 39 5.09 2.05 -5.04
N THR A 40 3.94 2.37 -5.62
CA THR A 40 2.93 3.24 -5.00
C THR A 40 1.69 2.42 -4.66
N VAL A 41 1.05 2.73 -3.54
CA VAL A 41 -0.17 2.10 -3.07
C VAL A 41 -1.19 3.20 -2.80
N ALA A 42 -2.27 3.21 -3.58
CA ALA A 42 -3.37 4.14 -3.43
C ALA A 42 -4.12 3.89 -2.12
N LEU A 43 -4.32 4.94 -1.33
CA LEU A 43 -5.16 4.91 -0.14
C LEU A 43 -6.65 4.92 -0.52
N GLU A 44 -7.52 4.78 0.47
CA GLU A 44 -8.96 4.85 0.26
C GLU A 44 -9.36 6.30 -0.08
N GLY A 45 -10.14 6.49 -1.14
CA GLY A 45 -10.57 7.82 -1.60
C GLY A 45 -9.69 8.46 -2.69
N THR A 46 -8.65 7.77 -3.18
CA THR A 46 -7.84 8.26 -4.30
C THR A 46 -8.66 8.41 -5.58
N GLN A 47 -8.65 9.62 -6.15
CA GLN A 47 -9.46 9.94 -7.34
C GLN A 47 -8.93 9.30 -8.62
N ASP A 48 -7.61 9.23 -8.79
CA ASP A 48 -6.98 8.65 -9.98
C ASP A 48 -5.75 7.80 -9.62
N PRO A 49 -5.94 6.51 -9.29
CA PRO A 49 -4.84 5.61 -8.95
C PRO A 49 -3.97 5.25 -10.18
N ALA A 50 -4.39 5.58 -11.41
CA ALA A 50 -3.57 5.36 -12.59
C ALA A 50 -2.41 6.37 -12.68
N GLN A 51 -2.60 7.60 -12.18
CA GLN A 51 -1.55 8.60 -12.12
C GLN A 51 -0.41 8.20 -11.18
N LEU A 52 -0.75 7.61 -10.03
CA LEU A 52 0.23 7.04 -9.09
C LEU A 52 1.11 5.97 -9.77
N GLN A 53 0.56 5.20 -10.70
CA GLN A 53 1.35 4.21 -11.44
C GLN A 53 2.36 4.81 -12.42
N MET A 54 2.16 6.05 -12.88
CA MET A 54 3.03 6.66 -13.87
C MET A 54 4.41 7.02 -13.30
N VAL A 55 4.49 7.19 -11.98
CA VAL A 55 5.75 7.48 -11.27
C VAL A 55 6.46 6.21 -10.78
N GLU A 56 5.83 5.04 -10.90
CA GLU A 56 6.40 3.75 -10.48
C GLU A 56 7.48 3.26 -11.44
N PHE A 57 8.49 2.58 -10.89
CA PHE A 57 9.50 1.88 -11.69
C PHE A 57 9.96 0.59 -11.03
N GLY A 58 10.58 -0.28 -11.83
CA GLY A 58 11.05 -1.60 -11.39
C GLY A 58 9.97 -2.68 -11.47
N ARG A 59 8.69 -2.31 -11.38
CA ARG A 59 7.56 -3.23 -11.60
C ARG A 59 7.57 -3.78 -13.03
N GLY A 60 7.22 -5.05 -13.17
CA GLY A 60 7.30 -5.74 -14.45
C GLY A 60 6.26 -5.33 -15.50
N LEU A 61 6.31 -5.98 -16.68
CA LEU A 61 5.31 -5.80 -17.75
C LEU A 61 3.98 -6.53 -17.43
N GLU A 62 3.97 -7.43 -16.46
CA GLU A 62 2.79 -8.22 -16.12
C GLU A 62 1.88 -7.45 -15.16
N HIS A 63 0.71 -7.09 -15.70
CA HIS A 63 -0.47 -6.56 -15.00
C HIS A 63 -0.21 -5.26 -14.21
N LYS A 64 -0.32 -4.13 -14.92
CA LYS A 64 -0.35 -2.77 -14.37
C LYS A 64 -1.66 -2.48 -13.62
N LEU A 65 -2.09 -3.34 -12.70
CA LEU A 65 -3.21 -3.00 -11.83
C LEU A 65 -2.72 -2.05 -10.73
N PRO A 66 -3.39 -0.90 -10.48
CA PRO A 66 -2.97 -0.01 -9.40
C PRO A 66 -3.06 -0.74 -8.07
N LEU A 67 -1.98 -0.70 -7.29
CA LEU A 67 -2.02 -1.22 -5.93
C LEU A 67 -2.90 -0.27 -5.12
N SER A 68 -3.88 -0.80 -4.41
CA SER A 68 -4.72 -0.02 -3.50
C SER A 68 -4.82 -0.73 -2.15
N ILE A 69 -4.87 0.06 -1.08
CA ILE A 69 -5.01 -0.44 0.30
C ILE A 69 -6.31 -1.24 0.50
N GLY A 70 -7.36 -0.93 -0.28
CA GLY A 70 -8.63 -1.64 -0.25
C GLY A 70 -8.58 -3.02 -0.90
N MET A 71 -7.50 -3.37 -1.60
CA MET A 71 -7.37 -4.66 -2.27
C MET A 71 -7.23 -5.80 -1.24
N PRO A 72 -7.93 -6.92 -1.44
CA PRO A 72 -7.68 -8.13 -0.68
C PRO A 72 -6.21 -8.55 -0.76
N SER A 73 -5.56 -8.73 0.39
CA SER A 73 -4.18 -9.21 0.50
C SER A 73 -3.13 -8.30 -0.20
N VAL A 74 -3.31 -6.98 -0.16
CA VAL A 74 -2.36 -6.00 -0.74
C VAL A 74 -0.90 -6.27 -0.36
N GLY A 75 -0.63 -6.66 0.90
CA GLY A 75 0.72 -7.01 1.35
C GLY A 75 1.32 -8.19 0.58
N ARG A 76 0.52 -9.22 0.26
CA ARG A 76 0.98 -10.35 -0.56
C ARG A 76 1.23 -9.94 -2.00
N THR A 77 0.38 -9.07 -2.56
CA THR A 77 0.57 -8.53 -3.90
C THR A 77 1.86 -7.70 -3.98
N ILE A 78 2.11 -6.83 -2.99
CA ILE A 78 3.36 -6.06 -2.89
C ILE A 78 4.58 -7.01 -2.86
N LEU A 79 4.55 -8.05 -2.02
CA LEU A 79 5.63 -9.04 -1.96
C LEU A 79 5.88 -9.72 -3.31
N LYS A 80 4.82 -10.11 -4.04
CA LYS A 80 4.95 -10.67 -5.39
C LYS A 80 5.57 -9.68 -6.39
N GLN A 81 5.24 -8.40 -6.27
CA GLN A 81 5.86 -7.37 -7.12
C GLN A 81 7.36 -7.24 -6.81
N ILE A 82 7.75 -7.27 -5.53
CA ILE A 82 9.16 -7.24 -5.11
C ILE A 82 9.91 -8.48 -5.61
N ASP A 83 9.31 -9.66 -5.52
CA ASP A 83 9.88 -10.90 -6.07
C ASP A 83 10.11 -10.77 -7.57
N THR A 84 9.17 -10.16 -8.31
CA THR A 84 9.31 -9.91 -9.75
C THR A 84 10.45 -8.93 -10.05
N VAL A 85 10.64 -7.90 -9.21
CA VAL A 85 11.79 -6.98 -9.34
C VAL A 85 13.10 -7.75 -9.13
N SER A 86 13.15 -8.64 -8.13
CA SER A 86 14.29 -9.49 -7.85
C SER A 86 14.60 -10.42 -9.02
N ASP A 87 13.61 -11.16 -9.52
CA ASP A 87 13.77 -12.11 -10.63
C ASP A 87 14.35 -11.43 -11.88
N ARG A 88 13.95 -10.18 -12.15
CA ARG A 88 14.49 -9.39 -13.26
C ARG A 88 15.90 -8.87 -13.00
N LYS A 89 16.13 -8.23 -11.85
CA LYS A 89 17.41 -7.58 -11.54
C LYS A 89 18.52 -8.58 -11.22
N CYS A 90 18.16 -9.70 -10.60
CA CYS A 90 19.09 -10.67 -10.05
C CYS A 90 19.22 -11.94 -10.88
N CYS A 91 18.10 -12.44 -11.41
CA CYS A 91 18.08 -13.71 -12.13
C CYS A 91 17.99 -13.53 -13.65
N ASN A 92 17.82 -12.29 -14.14
CA ASN A 92 17.56 -11.95 -15.54
C ASN A 92 16.37 -12.74 -16.13
N VAL A 93 15.38 -13.06 -15.29
CA VAL A 93 14.15 -13.75 -15.68
C VAL A 93 13.08 -12.71 -15.95
N MET A 94 12.58 -12.64 -17.18
CA MET A 94 11.59 -11.63 -17.59
C MET A 94 10.18 -11.91 -17.06
N CYS A 95 9.80 -13.18 -17.05
CA CYS A 95 8.49 -13.69 -16.65
C CYS A 95 8.65 -14.98 -15.85
N LYS A 96 7.91 -15.11 -14.76
CA LYS A 96 7.87 -16.31 -13.92
C LYS A 96 6.43 -16.76 -13.79
N CYS A 97 6.13 -17.95 -14.31
CA CYS A 97 4.83 -18.56 -14.16
C CYS A 97 4.61 -18.89 -12.69
N SER A 98 3.73 -18.14 -12.03
CA SER A 98 3.25 -18.44 -10.69
C SER A 98 1.96 -19.26 -10.82
N GLY A 99 1.81 -20.32 -10.04
CA GLY A 99 0.55 -21.05 -9.96
C GLY A 99 -0.60 -20.13 -9.52
N TYR A 100 -1.83 -20.54 -9.79
CA TYR A 100 -3.02 -19.80 -9.37
C TYR A 100 -2.98 -19.55 -7.86
N GLU A 101 -3.41 -18.35 -7.43
CA GLU A 101 -3.59 -18.12 -6.00
C GLU A 101 -4.62 -19.11 -5.46
N GLY A 102 -4.28 -19.77 -4.35
CA GLY A 102 -5.23 -20.59 -3.62
C GLY A 102 -6.47 -19.77 -3.21
N ILE A 103 -7.62 -20.45 -3.14
CA ILE A 103 -8.88 -19.83 -2.74
C ILE A 103 -8.73 -19.22 -1.34
N ARG A 104 -9.15 -17.97 -1.19
CA ARG A 104 -9.13 -17.29 0.10
C ARG A 104 -10.04 -18.05 1.08
N GLY A 105 -9.56 -18.24 2.32
CA GLY A 105 -10.42 -18.71 3.40
C GLY A 105 -11.60 -17.75 3.62
N SER A 106 -12.72 -18.29 4.11
CA SER A 106 -13.89 -17.50 4.48
C SER A 106 -13.53 -16.42 5.51
N ARG A 107 -14.19 -15.26 5.44
CA ARG A 107 -14.03 -14.21 6.45
C ARG A 107 -14.42 -14.78 7.81
N GLY A 108 -13.60 -14.53 8.84
CA GLY A 108 -13.97 -14.89 10.21
C GLY A 108 -15.28 -14.23 10.62
N THR A 109 -15.97 -14.84 11.59
CA THR A 109 -17.19 -14.28 12.18
C THR A 109 -16.87 -12.91 12.80
N LEU A 110 -17.81 -11.97 12.69
CA LEU A 110 -17.71 -10.69 13.40
C LEU A 110 -17.66 -10.98 14.90
N GLY A 111 -16.73 -10.36 15.62
CA GLY A 111 -16.69 -10.46 17.09
C GLY A 111 -17.97 -9.90 17.71
N SER A 112 -18.38 -10.45 18.84
CA SER A 112 -19.50 -9.89 19.61
C SER A 112 -19.17 -8.47 20.05
N LYS A 113 -20.16 -7.57 19.96
CA LYS A 113 -20.06 -6.23 20.58
C LYS A 113 -19.77 -6.42 22.07
N GLY A 114 -18.83 -5.64 22.61
CA GLY A 114 -18.58 -5.63 24.06
C GLY A 114 -19.80 -5.13 24.82
N GLU A 115 -19.85 -5.46 26.12
CA GLU A 115 -20.92 -4.98 27.00
C GLU A 115 -20.96 -3.45 27.07
N PRO A 116 -22.15 -2.85 27.22
CA PRO A 116 -22.27 -1.43 27.53
C PRO A 116 -21.43 -1.05 28.76
N GLY A 117 -20.75 0.11 28.69
CA GLY A 117 -20.06 0.67 29.84
C GLY A 117 -21.03 1.00 30.99
N LEU A 118 -20.50 1.07 32.21
CA LEU A 118 -21.28 1.47 33.38
C LEU A 118 -21.86 2.88 33.19
N ARG A 119 -23.08 3.10 33.71
CA ARG A 119 -23.69 4.42 33.78
C ARG A 119 -22.79 5.34 34.60
N GLY A 120 -22.50 6.53 34.09
CA GLY A 120 -21.79 7.58 34.82
C GLY A 120 -22.53 8.00 36.09
N HIS A 121 -21.79 8.52 37.06
CA HIS A 121 -22.37 9.03 38.31
C HIS A 121 -23.24 10.28 38.04
N PRO A 122 -24.33 10.48 38.82
CA PRO A 122 -25.07 11.73 38.80
C PRO A 122 -24.15 12.93 39.07
N GLY A 123 -24.40 14.05 38.39
CA GLY A 123 -23.73 15.31 38.70
C GLY A 123 -24.07 15.79 40.11
N PHE A 124 -23.15 16.53 40.74
CA PHE A 124 -23.39 17.14 42.04
C PHE A 124 -24.54 18.15 41.97
N LEU A 125 -25.37 18.19 43.02
CA LEU A 125 -26.45 19.16 43.15
C LEU A 125 -25.83 20.57 43.23
N GLY A 126 -26.27 21.48 42.38
CA GLY A 126 -25.81 22.87 42.39
C GLY A 126 -26.23 23.57 43.69
N GLU A 127 -25.35 24.42 44.21
CA GLU A 127 -25.62 25.22 45.40
C GLU A 127 -26.73 26.24 45.09
N GLU A 128 -27.71 26.34 45.97
CA GLU A 128 -28.83 27.26 45.84
C GLU A 128 -28.39 28.71 46.07
N GLY A 129 -28.66 29.58 45.09
CA GLY A 129 -28.29 30.99 45.14
C GLY A 129 -29.10 31.74 46.19
N HIS A 130 -28.40 32.37 47.13
CA HIS A 130 -29.01 33.28 48.11
C HIS A 130 -29.27 34.65 47.45
N PHE A 131 -30.52 35.12 47.53
CA PHE A 131 -30.96 36.44 47.04
C PHE A 131 -30.52 37.56 48.00
#